data_AF-A0A3C0HLF7-F1
#
_entry.id   AF-A0A3C0HLF7-F1
#
_cell.length_a   1.000
_cell.length_b   1.000
_cell.length_c   1.000
_cell.angle_alpha   90.00
_cell.angle_beta   90.00
_cell.angle_gamma   90.00
#
_symmetry.space_group_name_H-M   'P 1'
#
loop_
_entity.id
_entity.type
_entity.pdbx_description
1 polymer ?
#
loop_
_entity_poly.entity_id
_entity_poly.type
_entity_poly.pdbx_seq_one_letter_code
_entity_poly.pdbx_strand_id
1 'polypeptide(L)' 'MSTTPTPPKDFERALDELEALVQRLEGGDLSLEESLGAYERGVALYRQCQGALEQAELRIRLLADPADPSGARDFRPDAE' A
#
# COMPACT_ATOMS: atom_id res chain seq x y z
N MET A 1 -23.13 -11.34 -2.48
CA MET A 1 -22.87 -9.92 -2.22
C MET A 1 -21.50 -9.84 -1.60
N SER A 2 -20.48 -9.52 -2.40
CA SER A 2 -19.09 -9.44 -1.93
C SER A 2 -18.89 -8.07 -1.32
N THR A 3 -18.83 -8.02 0.01
CA THR A 3 -18.50 -6.79 0.74
C THR A 3 -17.00 -6.59 0.65
N THR A 4 -16.52 -5.90 -0.40
CA THR A 4 -15.11 -5.54 -0.51
C THR A 4 -14.79 -4.53 0.60
N PRO A 5 -13.83 -4.79 1.49
CA PRO A 5 -13.45 -3.82 2.51
C PRO A 5 -12.87 -2.58 1.83
N THR A 6 -13.44 -1.41 2.11
CA THR A 6 -12.91 -0.13 1.65
C THR A 6 -11.55 0.10 2.34
N PRO A 7 -10.47 0.33 1.58
CA PRO A 7 -9.18 0.63 2.18
C PRO A 7 -9.25 1.90 3.05
N PRO A 8 -8.39 2.03 4.07
CA PRO A 8 -8.35 3.23 4.89
C PRO A 8 -8.01 4.45 4.01
N LYS A 9 -8.65 5.60 4.29
CA LYS A 9 -8.44 6.84 3.52
C LYS A 9 -6.97 7.25 3.40
N ASP A 10 -6.16 6.94 4.39
CA ASP A 10 -4.72 7.22 4.39
C ASP A 10 -3.94 6.38 3.36
N PHE A 11 -4.42 5.17 3.05
CA PHE A 11 -3.85 4.33 1.98
C PHE A 11 -4.19 4.88 0.60
N GLU A 12 -5.48 5.14 0.34
CA GLU A 12 -5.91 5.66 -0.97
C GLU A 12 -5.23 6.97 -1.30
N ARG A 13 -5.11 7.86 -0.32
CA ARG A 13 -4.41 9.14 -0.49
C ARG A 13 -2.92 8.97 -0.75
N ALA A 14 -2.25 8.07 -0.03
CA ALA A 14 -0.82 7.82 -0.24
C ALA A 14 -0.55 7.18 -1.61
N LEU A 15 -1.45 6.31 -2.07
CA LEU A 15 -1.37 5.70 -3.39
C LEU A 15 -1.57 6.74 -4.50
N ASP A 16 -2.59 7.59 -4.40
CA ASP A 16 -2.86 8.66 -5.37
C ASP A 16 -1.68 9.65 -5.46
N GLU A 17 -1.09 10.03 -4.32
CA GLU A 17 0.09 10.88 -4.28
C GLU A 17 1.31 10.19 -4.94
N LEU A 18 1.46 8.87 -4.75
CA LEU A 18 2.53 8.09 -5.36
C LEU A 18 2.36 8.00 -6.87
N GLU A 19 1.15 7.74 -7.38
CA GLU A 19 0.85 7.70 -8.81
C GLU A 19 1.12 9.06 -9.47
N ALA A 20 0.68 10.16 -8.87
CA ALA A 20 0.95 11.50 -9.36
C ALA A 20 2.46 11.81 -9.40
N LEU A 21 3.22 11.31 -8.42
CA LEU A 21 4.66 11.49 -8.35
C LEU A 21 5.38 10.68 -9.44
N VAL A 22 4.96 9.44 -9.70
CA VAL A 22 5.50 8.61 -10.79
C VAL A 22 5.24 9.28 -12.14
N GLN A 23 4.01 9.77 -12.38
CA GLN A 23 3.69 10.49 -13.62
C GLN A 23 4.59 11.72 -13.83
N ARG A 24 4.93 12.45 -12.76
CA ARG A 24 5.87 13.58 -12.84
C ARG A 24 7.30 13.14 -13.17
N LEU A 25 7.76 12.03 -12.60
CA LEU A 25 9.07 11.46 -12.89
C LEU A 25 9.17 10.98 -14.36
N GLU A 26 8.11 10.34 -14.86
CA GLU A 26 8.03 9.88 -16.26
C GLU A 26 7.96 11.03 -17.27
N GLY A 27 7.47 12.20 -16.84
CA GLY A 27 7.39 13.40 -17.67
C GLY A 27 8.75 13.99 -18.07
N GLY A 28 9.83 13.70 -17.33
CA GLY A 28 11.20 14.07 -17.71
C GLY A 28 11.58 15.56 -17.59
N ASP A 29 10.68 16.42 -17.13
CA ASP A 29 10.92 17.87 -16.95
C ASP A 29 11.57 18.23 -15.60
N LEU A 30 11.89 17.25 -14.76
CA LEU A 30 12.45 17.48 -13.42
C LEU A 30 13.97 17.68 -13.47
N SER A 31 14.47 18.66 -12.72
CA SER A 31 15.89 18.76 -12.44
C SER A 31 16.39 17.57 -11.60
N LEU A 32 17.70 17.39 -11.49
CA LEU A 32 18.30 16.32 -10.68
C LEU A 32 17.87 16.41 -9.21
N GLU A 33 17.86 17.62 -8.64
CA GLU A 33 17.47 17.84 -7.24
C GLU A 33 15.99 17.52 -7.02
N GLU A 34 15.12 17.95 -7.94
CA GLU A 34 13.69 17.62 -7.88
C GLU A 34 13.44 16.12 -8.07
N SER A 35 14.21 15.46 -8.93
CA SER A 35 14.12 14.02 -9.15
C SER A 35 14.51 13.22 -7.89
N LEU A 36 15.56 13.67 -7.19
CA LEU A 36 15.95 13.09 -5.90
C LEU A 36 14.88 13.29 -4.83
N GLY A 37 14.34 14.50 -4.70
CA GLY A 37 13.25 14.77 -3.75
C GLY A 37 11.98 13.99 -4.06
N ALA A 38 11.62 13.85 -5.35
CA ALA A 38 10.52 13.03 -5.79
C ALA A 38 10.76 11.55 -5.43
N TYR A 39 11.95 11.03 -5.68
CA TYR A 39 12.30 9.66 -5.32
C TYR A 39 12.18 9.39 -3.81
N GLU A 40 12.74 10.26 -2.96
CA GLU A 40 12.64 10.13 -1.50
C GLU A 40 11.18 10.13 -1.03
N ARG A 41 10.37 11.03 -1.59
CA ARG A 41 8.94 11.11 -1.29
C ARG A 41 8.21 9.85 -1.75
N GLY A 42 8.51 9.35 -2.94
CA GLY A 42 7.96 8.10 -3.47
C GLY A 42 8.27 6.89 -2.58
N VAL A 43 9.51 6.78 -2.09
CA VAL A 43 9.89 5.71 -1.14
C VAL A 43 9.11 5.82 0.17
N ALA A 44 8.90 7.04 0.68
CA ALA A 44 8.13 7.25 1.90
C ALA A 44 6.66 6.83 1.73
N LEU A 45 6.02 7.24 0.63
CA LEU A 45 4.65 6.87 0.28
C LEU A 45 4.50 5.36 0.09
N TYR A 46 5.45 4.73 -0.62
CA TYR A 46 5.47 3.28 -0.79
C TYR A 46 5.49 2.54 0.55
N ARG A 47 6.35 2.96 1.49
CA ARG A 47 6.43 2.37 2.83
C ARG A 47 5.14 2.55 3.62
N GLN A 48 4.49 3.72 3.49
CA GLN A 48 3.19 3.97 4.12
C GLN A 48 2.13 3.02 3.57
N CYS A 49 2.07 2.82 2.25
CA CYS A 49 1.14 1.89 1.61
C CYS A 49 1.38 0.45 2.08
N GLN A 50 2.63 -0.01 2.09
CA GLN A 50 3.00 -1.34 2.59
C GLN A 50 2.56 -1.55 4.03
N GLY A 51 2.89 -0.61 4.94
CA GLY A 51 2.51 -0.72 6.34
C GLY A 51 0.99 -0.75 6.55
N ALA A 52 0.22 0.00 5.75
CA ALA A 52 -1.24 -0.05 5.80
C ALA A 52 -1.79 -1.42 5.35
N LEU A 53 -1.20 -2.03 4.32
CA LEU A 53 -1.57 -3.38 3.87
C LEU A 53 -1.21 -4.44 4.91
N GLU A 54 -0.03 -4.36 5.54
CA GLU A 54 0.38 -5.26 6.62
C GLU A 54 -0.59 -5.19 7.81
N GLN A 55 -1.01 -3.98 8.19
CA GLN A 55 -2.01 -3.80 9.26
C GLN A 55 -3.38 -4.36 8.88
N ALA A 56 -3.81 -4.18 7.63
CA ALA A 56 -5.05 -4.75 7.14
C ALA A 56 -5.00 -6.29 7.17
N GLU A 57 -3.90 -6.89 6.71
CA GLU A 57 -3.67 -8.34 6.77
C GLU A 57 -3.71 -8.85 8.21
N LEU A 58 -2.98 -8.21 9.13
CA LEU A 58 -2.99 -8.58 10.54
C LEU A 58 -4.41 -8.52 11.11
N ARG A 59 -5.18 -7.48 10.75
CA ARG A 59 -6.56 -7.35 11.21
C ARG A 59 -7.44 -8.48 10.68
N ILE A 60 -7.26 -8.87 9.43
CA ILE A 60 -7.96 -10.02 8.84
C ILE A 60 -7.58 -11.32 9.56
N ARG A 61 -6.29 -11.57 9.81
CA ARG A 61 -5.84 -12.77 10.55
C ARG A 61 -6.47 -12.84 11.95
N LEU A 62 -6.48 -11.75 12.70
CA LEU A 62 -7.12 -11.67 14.03
C LEU A 62 -8.63 -11.89 14.00
N LEU A 63 -9.32 -11.47 12.94
CA LEU A 63 -10.76 -11.70 12.76
C LEU A 63 -11.07 -13.13 12.31
N ALA A 64 -10.16 -13.76 11.55
CA ALA A 64 -10.32 -15.11 11.04
C ALA A 64 -10.11 -16.17 12.15
N ASP A 65 -9.07 -16.00 12.98
CA ASP A 65 -8.85 -16.86 14.14
C ASP A 65 -8.20 -16.06 15.29
N PRO A 66 -8.98 -15.60 16.29
CA PRO A 66 -8.46 -14.83 17.41
C PRO A 66 -7.65 -15.66 18.42
N ALA A 67 -7.70 -17.00 18.35
CA ALA A 67 -7.00 -17.90 19.27
C ALA A 67 -5.66 -18.41 18.69
N ASP A 68 -5.53 -18.46 17.37
CA ASP A 68 -4.29 -18.75 16.64
C ASP A 68 -4.11 -17.82 15.43
N PRO A 69 -3.71 -16.55 15.64
CA PRO A 69 -3.45 -15.62 14.55
C PRO A 69 -2.27 -16.00 13.66
N SER A 70 -1.46 -16.99 14.06
CA SER A 70 -0.29 -17.50 13.34
C SER A 70 -0.65 -18.64 12.38
N GLY A 71 -1.73 -19.36 12.66
CA GLY A 71 -2.27 -20.44 11.83
C GLY A 71 -3.26 -19.98 10.76
N ALA A 72 -3.63 -18.70 10.76
CA ALA A 72 -4.44 -18.10 9.71
C ALA A 72 -3.73 -18.26 8.36
N ARG A 73 -4.27 -19.16 7.51
CA ARG A 73 -3.75 -19.42 6.16
C ARG A 73 -3.49 -18.10 5.44
N ASP A 74 -2.26 -17.93 4.94
CA ASP A 74 -1.94 -16.80 4.07
C ASP A 74 -3.01 -16.67 3.00
N PHE A 75 -3.58 -15.48 2.90
CA PHE A 75 -4.53 -15.18 1.84
C PHE A 75 -3.74 -15.15 0.54
N ARG A 76 -3.63 -16.30 -0.13
CA ARG A 76 -2.98 -16.41 -1.44
C ARG A 76 -4.03 -16.04 -2.50
N PRO A 77 -3.95 -14.87 -3.14
CA PRO A 77 -4.91 -14.47 -4.18
C PRO A 77 -4.70 -15.26 -5.49
N ASP A 78 -3.82 -16.25 -5.50
CA ASP A 78 -3.52 -17.11 -6.65
C ASP A 78 -3.69 -18.58 -6.25
N ALA A 79 -4.90 -19.07 -6.50
CA ALA A 79 -5.20 -20.48 -6.67
C ALA A 79 -6.17 -20.56 -7.85
N GLU A 80 -5.59 -20.59 -9.05
CA GLU A 80 -6.24 -21.17 -10.22
C GLU A 80 -6.61 -22.65 -9.96
#